data_AF-A0A515D5J1-F1
#
_entry.id   AF-A0A515D5J1-F1
#
_cell.length_a   1.000
_cell.length_b   1.000
_cell.length_c   1.000
_cell.angle_alpha   90.00
_cell.angle_beta   90.00
_cell.angle_gamma   90.00
#
_symmetry.space_group_name_H-M   'P 1'
#
loop_
_entity.id
_entity.type
_entity.pdbx_description
1 polymer ?
#
loop_
_entity_poly.entity_id
_entity_poly.type
_entity_poly.pdbx_seq_one_letter_code
_entity_poly.pdbx_strand_id
1 'polypeptide(L)'
;MTLSLTSSNAELDSELKKITSDNSVGIAEFQSLRDSADVKLESITDPVLVDSLKNFQNAADQFVETLQKVALAARKNKISTAERESLKFAVEAQVAYAVIGYKSSLERI
;
A
#
# COMPACT_ATOMS: atom_id res chain seq x y z
N MET A 1 17.40 -0.47 -2.95
CA MET A 1 16.38 0.03 -3.88
C MET A 1 15.36 0.80 -3.05
N THR A 2 14.83 1.87 -3.62
CA THR A 2 13.78 2.71 -3.01
C THR A 2 12.62 2.71 -3.99
N LEU A 3 11.47 2.21 -3.56
CA LEU A 3 10.23 2.33 -4.32
C LEU A 3 9.75 3.77 -4.17
N SER A 4 9.48 4.43 -5.30
CA SER A 4 8.81 5.73 -5.32
C SER A 4 7.39 5.51 -5.85
N LEU A 5 6.40 6.08 -5.15
CA LEU A 5 5.00 6.01 -5.55
C LEU A 5 4.60 7.38 -6.10
N THR A 6 4.01 7.40 -7.29
CA THR A 6 3.41 8.59 -7.89
C THR A 6 1.99 8.24 -8.30
N SER A 7 1.06 9.17 -8.14
CA SER A 7 -0.34 8.96 -8.53
C SER A 7 -0.72 9.83 -9.72
N SER A 8 -1.59 9.33 -10.58
CA SER A 8 -2.24 10.14 -11.63
C SER A 8 -3.28 11.12 -11.05
N ASN A 9 -3.76 10.85 -9.83
CA ASN A 9 -4.63 11.75 -9.09
C ASN A 9 -3.79 12.79 -8.33
N ALA A 10 -3.97 14.08 -8.65
CA ALA A 10 -3.18 15.17 -8.07
C ALA A 10 -3.38 15.37 -6.56
N GLU A 11 -4.56 15.07 -6.03
CA GLU A 11 -4.86 15.15 -4.59
C GLU A 11 -4.05 14.07 -3.85
N LEU A 12 -4.14 12.82 -4.33
CA LEU A 12 -3.41 11.68 -3.77
C LEU A 12 -1.89 11.81 -3.96
N ASP A 13 -1.42 12.29 -5.12
CA ASP A 13 0.01 12.51 -5.38
C ASP A 13 0.62 13.55 -4.44
N SER A 14 -0.14 14.61 -4.12
CA SER A 14 0.25 15.62 -3.14
C SER A 14 0.32 15.05 -1.72
N GLU A 15 -0.65 14.21 -1.33
CA GLU A 15 -0.65 13.52 -0.04
C GLU A 15 0.54 12.56 0.08
N LEU A 16 0.80 11.74 -0.94
CA LEU A 16 1.94 10.82 -0.98
C LEU A 16 3.28 11.56 -0.89
N LYS A 17 3.43 12.69 -1.57
CA LYS A 17 4.64 13.53 -1.48
C LYS A 17 4.86 14.11 -0.08
N LYS A 18 3.79 14.46 0.63
CA LYS A 18 3.88 14.92 2.02
C LYS A 18 4.35 13.79 2.93
N ILE A 19 3.69 12.64 2.84
CA ILE A 19 3.99 11.46 3.66
C ILE A 19 5.43 10.96 3.42
N THR A 20 5.92 11.03 2.18
CA THR A 20 7.26 10.53 1.85
C THR A 20 8.38 11.57 2.01
N SER A 21 8.04 12.82 2.38
CA SER A 21 9.00 13.93 2.41
C SER A 21 10.09 13.80 3.47
N ASP A 22 9.82 13.12 4.59
CA ASP A 22 10.78 12.91 5.67
C ASP A 22 11.52 11.56 5.59
N ASN A 23 11.31 10.82 4.49
CA ASN A 23 11.89 9.50 4.21
C ASN A 23 11.52 8.42 5.25
N SER A 24 10.51 8.69 6.06
CA SER A 24 9.87 7.77 6.99
C SER A 24 8.36 7.82 6.76
N VAL A 25 7.63 6.87 7.33
CA VAL A 25 6.16 6.92 7.33
C VAL A 25 5.72 6.58 8.73
N GLY A 26 5.12 7.55 9.41
CA GLY A 26 4.54 7.40 10.73
C GLY A 26 3.20 6.66 10.69
N ILE A 27 2.77 6.16 11.86
CA ILE A 27 1.46 5.50 12.00
C ILE A 27 0.32 6.48 11.67
N ALA A 28 0.45 7.75 12.08
CA ALA A 28 -0.56 8.78 11.84
C ALA A 28 -0.73 9.11 10.35
N GLU A 29 0.38 9.15 9.60
CA GLU A 29 0.37 9.37 8.14
C GLU A 29 -0.28 8.19 7.41
N PHE A 30 0.04 6.98 7.87
CA PHE A 30 -0.57 5.76 7.35
C PHE A 30 -2.07 5.70 7.61
N GLN A 31 -2.51 6.12 8.81
CA GLN A 31 -3.93 6.22 9.16
C GLN A 31 -4.65 7.28 8.34
N SER A 32 -4.06 8.48 8.20
CA SER A 32 -4.61 9.57 7.39
C SER A 32 -4.90 9.14 5.96
N LEU A 33 -3.99 8.39 5.32
CA LEU A 33 -4.17 7.89 3.97
C LEU A 33 -5.35 6.91 3.84
N ARG A 34 -5.58 6.08 4.87
CA ARG A 34 -6.71 5.15 4.88
C ARG A 34 -8.02 5.90 5.13
N ASP A 35 -8.03 6.80 6.11
CA ASP A 35 -9.20 7.59 6.46
C ASP A 35 -9.64 8.50 5.29
N SER A 36 -8.69 9.04 4.52
CA SER A 36 -9.01 9.83 3.31
C SER A 36 -9.67 8.99 2.22
N ALA A 37 -9.26 7.72 2.07
CA ALA A 37 -9.91 6.78 1.16
C ALA A 37 -11.33 6.40 1.63
N ASP A 38 -11.53 6.19 2.93
CA ASP A 38 -12.85 5.90 3.54
C ASP A 38 -13.86 7.01 3.23
N VAL A 39 -13.46 8.29 3.40
CA VAL A 39 -14.32 9.44 3.10
C VAL A 39 -14.74 9.47 1.63
N LYS A 40 -13.86 9.11 0.69
CA LYS A 40 -14.22 9.08 -0.74
C LYS A 40 -15.19 7.93 -1.05
N LEU A 41 -15.13 6.82 -0.31
CA LEU A 41 -16.05 5.70 -0.47
C LEU A 41 -17.47 6.01 -0.02
N GLU A 42 -17.66 6.87 0.98
CA GLU A 42 -18.99 7.32 1.42
C GLU A 42 -19.78 8.01 0.30
N SER A 43 -19.08 8.53 -0.73
CA SER A 43 -19.72 9.14 -1.90
C SER A 43 -20.29 8.14 -2.91
N ILE A 44 -19.96 6.84 -2.79
CA ILE A 44 -20.41 5.78 -3.70
C ILE A 44 -21.67 5.14 -3.12
N THR A 45 -22.76 5.16 -3.90
CA THR A 45 -24.08 4.71 -3.44
C THR A 45 -24.53 3.39 -4.06
N ASP A 46 -23.85 2.89 -5.11
CA ASP A 46 -24.15 1.59 -5.71
C ASP A 46 -23.79 0.47 -4.72
N PRO A 47 -24.76 -0.35 -4.26
CA PRO A 47 -24.51 -1.35 -3.23
C PRO A 47 -23.48 -2.42 -3.63
N VAL A 48 -23.44 -2.81 -4.91
CA VAL A 48 -22.53 -3.85 -5.41
C VAL A 48 -21.10 -3.30 -5.44
N LEU A 49 -20.93 -2.04 -5.85
CA LEU A 49 -19.64 -1.37 -5.79
C LEU A 49 -19.18 -1.14 -4.36
N VAL A 50 -20.07 -0.71 -3.45
CA VAL A 50 -19.76 -0.51 -2.04
C VAL A 50 -19.22 -1.80 -1.41
N ASP A 51 -19.90 -2.94 -1.61
CA ASP A 51 -19.44 -4.22 -1.07
C ASP A 51 -18.11 -4.65 -1.67
N SER A 52 -17.93 -4.49 -2.98
CA SER A 52 -16.68 -4.82 -3.67
C SER A 52 -15.51 -3.95 -3.17
N LEU A 53 -15.75 -2.67 -2.91
CA LEU A 53 -14.74 -1.74 -2.42
C LEU A 53 -14.37 -2.01 -0.96
N LYS A 54 -15.34 -2.31 -0.09
CA LYS A 54 -15.07 -2.74 1.29
C LYS A 54 -14.21 -4.01 1.33
N ASN A 55 -14.51 -4.98 0.46
CA ASN A 55 -13.68 -6.18 0.33
C ASN A 55 -12.25 -5.86 -0.13
N PHE A 56 -12.10 -4.93 -1.08
CA PHE A 56 -10.79 -4.47 -1.53
C PHE A 56 -10.00 -3.78 -0.39
N GLN A 57 -10.64 -2.92 0.40
CA GLN A 57 -10.03 -2.26 1.56
C GLN A 57 -9.56 -3.27 2.59
N ASN A 58 -10.41 -4.23 2.96
CA ASN A 58 -10.03 -5.28 3.91
C ASN A 58 -8.83 -6.10 3.42
N ALA A 59 -8.78 -6.40 2.12
CA ALA A 59 -7.64 -7.09 1.52
C ALA A 59 -6.36 -6.24 1.55
N ALA A 60 -6.47 -4.93 1.30
CA ALA A 60 -5.35 -3.99 1.39
C ALA A 60 -4.81 -3.89 2.83
N ASP A 61 -5.69 -3.79 3.82
CA ASP A 61 -5.32 -3.78 5.24
C ASP A 61 -4.58 -5.08 5.64
N GLN A 62 -5.12 -6.24 5.26
CA GLN A 62 -4.46 -7.53 5.49
C GLN A 62 -3.10 -7.65 4.80
N PHE A 63 -2.97 -7.12 3.58
CA PHE A 63 -1.70 -7.07 2.85
C PHE A 63 -0.65 -6.26 3.62
N VAL A 64 -1.01 -5.07 4.08
CA VAL A 64 -0.14 -4.18 4.86
C VAL A 64 0.27 -4.83 6.19
N GLU A 65 -0.69 -5.39 6.94
CA GLU A 65 -0.38 -6.07 8.20
C GLU A 65 0.59 -7.24 8.01
N THR A 66 0.40 -8.01 6.93
CA THR A 66 1.28 -9.13 6.60
C THR A 66 2.68 -8.64 6.26
N LEU A 67 2.79 -7.55 5.50
CA LEU A 67 4.08 -6.91 5.21
C LEU A 67 4.80 -6.46 6.49
N GLN A 68 4.08 -5.87 7.45
CA GLN A 68 4.63 -5.48 8.75
C GLN A 68 5.11 -6.70 9.55
N LYS A 69 4.33 -7.80 9.56
CA LYS A 69 4.71 -9.07 10.22
C LYS A 69 5.98 -9.66 9.60
N VAL A 70 6.13 -9.61 8.28
CA VAL A 70 7.36 -10.03 7.57
C VAL A 70 8.56 -9.19 8.01
N ALA A 71 8.41 -7.86 8.05
CA ALA A 71 9.48 -6.97 8.50
C ALA A 71 9.88 -7.24 9.96
N LEU A 72 8.91 -7.48 10.85
CA LEU A 72 9.15 -7.83 12.25
C LEU A 72 9.86 -9.18 12.38
N ALA A 73 9.45 -10.20 11.62
CA ALA A 73 10.09 -11.51 11.63
C ALA A 73 11.56 -11.42 11.17
N ALA A 74 11.83 -10.69 10.09
CA ALA A 74 13.17 -10.45 9.58
C ALA A 74 14.08 -9.75 10.61
N ARG A 75 13.55 -8.76 11.34
CA ARG A 75 14.28 -8.05 12.41
C ARG A 75 14.58 -8.98 13.59
N LYS A 76 13.61 -9.80 14.02
CA LYS A 76 13.77 -10.71 15.17
C LYS A 76 14.79 -11.83 14.90
N ASN A 77 14.80 -12.38 13.69
CA ASN A 77 15.59 -13.56 13.35
C ASN A 77 17.04 -13.26 12.94
N LYS A 78 17.46 -11.98 12.93
CA LYS A 78 18.84 -11.55 12.58
C LYS A 78 19.37 -12.23 11.30
N ILE A 79 18.54 -12.22 10.25
CA ILE A 79 18.85 -12.86 8.96
C ILE A 79 20.18 -12.36 8.36
N SER A 80 20.85 -13.22 7.60
CA SER A 80 22.08 -12.91 6.89
C SER A 80 21.87 -11.83 5.81
N THR A 81 22.97 -11.25 5.32
CA THR A 81 22.90 -10.24 4.23
C THR A 81 22.25 -10.81 2.97
N ALA A 82 22.58 -12.04 2.58
CA ALA A 82 22.01 -12.70 1.39
C ALA A 82 20.50 -12.97 1.55
N GLU A 83 20.06 -13.42 2.72
CA GLU A 83 18.64 -13.60 3.03
C GLU A 83 17.89 -12.27 3.04
N ARG A 84 18.53 -11.20 3.54
CA ARG A 84 17.94 -9.86 3.53
C ARG A 84 17.73 -9.34 2.11
N GLU A 85 18.68 -9.55 1.22
CA GLU A 85 18.55 -9.17 -0.19
C GLU A 85 17.44 -9.97 -0.88
N SER A 86 17.40 -11.29 -0.66
CA SER A 86 16.36 -12.17 -1.20
C SER A 86 14.97 -11.78 -0.69
N LEU A 87 14.86 -11.47 0.60
CA LEU A 87 13.62 -11.00 1.22
C LEU A 87 13.15 -9.69 0.60
N LYS A 88 14.05 -8.70 0.46
CA LYS A 88 13.72 -7.42 -0.15
C LYS A 88 13.19 -7.60 -1.57
N PHE A 89 13.90 -8.38 -2.38
CA PHE A 89 13.46 -8.67 -3.75
C PHE A 89 12.08 -9.33 -3.78
N ALA A 90 11.86 -10.38 -2.97
CA ALA A 90 10.59 -11.09 -2.94
C ALA A 90 9.42 -10.17 -2.53
N VAL A 91 9.62 -9.34 -1.51
CA VAL A 91 8.61 -8.38 -1.05
C VAL A 91 8.34 -7.30 -2.10
N GLU A 92 9.39 -6.73 -2.69
CA GLU A 92 9.25 -5.71 -3.74
C GLU A 92 8.52 -6.27 -4.97
N ALA A 93 8.78 -7.53 -5.36
CA ALA A 93 8.08 -8.19 -6.46
C ALA A 93 6.57 -8.35 -6.18
N GLN A 94 6.17 -8.65 -4.94
CA GLN A 94 4.75 -8.72 -4.56
C GLN A 94 4.07 -7.35 -4.59
N VAL A 95 4.76 -6.30 -4.14
CA VAL A 95 4.25 -4.91 -4.24
C VAL A 95 4.10 -4.51 -5.72
N ALA A 96 5.10 -4.81 -6.55
CA ALA A 96 5.05 -4.54 -7.98
C ALA A 96 3.90 -5.30 -8.67
N TYR A 97 3.66 -6.56 -8.28
CA TYR A 97 2.52 -7.33 -8.76
C TYR A 97 1.18 -6.66 -8.45
N ALA A 98 1.01 -6.14 -7.23
CA ALA A 98 -0.19 -5.39 -6.85
C ALA A 98 -0.38 -4.11 -7.68
N VAL A 99 0.71 -3.35 -7.91
CA VAL A 99 0.68 -2.13 -8.74
C VAL A 99 0.37 -2.44 -10.21
N ILE A 100 0.93 -3.50 -10.77
CA ILE A 100 0.62 -3.95 -12.14
C ILE A 100 -0.84 -4.43 -12.21
N GLY A 101 -1.33 -5.12 -11.18
CA GLY A 101 -2.74 -5.50 -11.04
C GLY A 101 -3.66 -4.29 -11.12
N TYR A 102 -3.37 -3.24 -10.34
CA TYR A 102 -4.06 -1.95 -10.40
C TYR A 102 -4.07 -1.38 -11.83
N LYS A 103 -2.90 -1.28 -12.47
CA LYS A 103 -2.77 -0.78 -13.85
C LYS A 103 -3.59 -1.61 -14.85
N SER A 104 -3.61 -2.93 -14.71
CA SER A 104 -4.34 -3.79 -15.63
C SER A 104 -5.87 -3.75 -15.46
N SER A 105 -6.35 -3.34 -14.28
CA SER A 105 -7.77 -3.45 -13.91
C SER A 105 -8.46 -2.09 -13.85
N LEU A 106 -7.86 -1.10 -13.17
CA LEU A 106 -8.49 0.20 -12.90
C LEU A 106 -8.09 1.29 -13.89
N GLU A 107 -6.87 1.31 -14.44
CA GLU A 107 -6.51 2.32 -15.47
C GLU A 107 -7.31 2.16 -16.78
N ARG A 108 -8.09 1.08 -16.92
CA ARG A 108 -8.92 0.79 -18.10
C ARG A 108 -10.38 1.22 -17.95
N ILE A 109 -10.78 1.68 -16.76
CA ILE A 109 -12.13 2.18 -16.47
C ILE A 109 -12.12 3.70 -16.64
#